data_AF-A0A7V8X4A6-F1
#
_entry.id   AF-A0A7V8X4A6-F1
#
_cell.length_a   1.000
_cell.length_b   1.000
_cell.length_c   1.000
_cell.angle_alpha   90.00
_cell.angle_beta   90.00
_cell.angle_gamma   90.00
#
_symmetry.space_group_name_H-M   'P 1'
#
loop_
_entity.id
_entity.type
_entity.pdbx_description
1 polymer ?
#
loop_
_entity_poly.entity_id
_entity_poly.type
_entity_poly.pdbx_seq_one_letter_code
_entity_poly.pdbx_strand_id
1 'polypeptide(L)'
;MTQTATITAPTPFATDATIGALTIRVDQAITTDGNATVANISAQSDAAPDGLAYVLAQITVTNNGQHVAALSATDFPFTGTDGVLRRCPSIALPDPTLDVSLAPGESFTGWTAGLVNDVASTVMLFDPSVTQGSRFSATFALTDGATLPTFEQGDDANDLGSDIAAPAGLGDTVQTASWSLEVTESIDGGVYYDISDYRVQALGDPGTSGWGELGAALGLSVTIRNVASQPRFFSWTSLELVADDGEPWEHLLAMTQPLPPASVELLSGATWTGWYGIMVQPWATTSLLRFRDSHIDDDPRYISLDGTTGSAPEATSAGTEALMLGPGKLVEVTEETVNVRFGASASAEIVAEVSLGDQLAIMGQPVEADGYRWYPVEVVADGTAGFIAQDFIIPVSD
;
A
#
# COMPACT_ATOMS: atom_id res chain seq x y z
N MET A 1 29.89 10.82 -19.47
CA MET A 1 28.94 11.92 -19.27
C MET A 1 28.05 11.50 -18.13
N THR A 2 27.83 12.36 -17.14
CA THR A 2 27.03 12.02 -15.95
C THR A 2 25.61 12.53 -16.16
N GLN A 3 24.61 11.70 -15.89
CA GLN A 3 23.19 12.03 -16.00
C GLN A 3 22.56 12.12 -14.60
N THR A 4 21.59 13.01 -14.40
CA THR A 4 20.73 12.95 -13.21
C THR A 4 19.72 11.82 -13.38
N ALA A 5 19.74 10.84 -12.48
CA ALA A 5 18.82 9.72 -12.56
C ALA A 5 17.37 10.16 -12.28
N THR A 6 16.41 9.48 -12.90
CA THR A 6 14.99 9.61 -12.58
C THR A 6 14.34 8.23 -12.49
N ILE A 7 13.13 8.15 -11.92
CA ILE A 7 12.33 6.92 -11.90
C ILE A 7 11.65 6.64 -13.25
N THR A 8 11.50 7.64 -14.11
CA THR A 8 10.73 7.53 -15.37
C THR A 8 11.58 7.13 -16.58
N ALA A 9 12.91 7.27 -16.50
CA ALA A 9 13.82 6.98 -17.59
C ALA A 9 15.02 6.19 -17.06
N PRO A 10 15.02 4.85 -17.22
CA PRO A 10 16.12 4.01 -16.78
C PRO A 10 17.46 4.46 -17.36
N THR A 11 18.44 4.64 -16.47
CA THR A 11 19.80 4.99 -16.86
C THR A 11 20.40 3.82 -17.64
N PRO A 12 20.96 4.03 -18.85
CA PRO A 12 21.57 2.96 -19.62
C PRO A 12 22.81 2.36 -18.94
N PHE A 13 23.18 1.15 -19.36
CA PHE A 13 24.43 0.52 -18.95
C PHE A 13 25.65 1.42 -19.13
N ALA A 14 26.64 1.22 -18.26
CA ALA A 14 27.92 1.91 -18.28
C ALA A 14 27.81 3.45 -18.27
N THR A 15 26.67 3.98 -17.81
CA THR A 15 26.42 5.41 -17.67
C THR A 15 26.40 5.80 -16.19
N ASP A 16 27.14 6.84 -15.83
CA ASP A 16 27.16 7.35 -14.45
C ASP A 16 25.87 8.12 -14.16
N ALA A 17 25.16 7.73 -13.11
CA ALA A 17 23.94 8.36 -12.64
C ALA A 17 24.17 9.05 -11.28
N THR A 18 23.90 10.35 -11.19
CA THR A 18 23.98 11.10 -9.93
C THR A 18 22.66 11.03 -9.17
N ILE A 19 22.74 10.65 -7.89
CA ILE A 19 21.60 10.45 -6.99
C ILE A 19 21.94 11.06 -5.64
N GLY A 20 21.47 12.28 -5.39
CA GLY A 20 21.90 13.06 -4.23
C GLY A 20 23.42 13.19 -4.20
N ALA A 21 24.03 12.66 -3.13
CA ALA A 21 25.48 12.64 -2.94
C ALA A 21 26.20 11.45 -3.61
N LEU A 22 25.47 10.48 -4.17
CA LEU A 22 26.05 9.29 -4.77
C LEU A 22 26.17 9.43 -6.28
N THR A 23 27.16 8.74 -6.85
CA THR A 23 27.18 8.39 -8.26
C THR A 23 27.17 6.88 -8.39
N ILE A 24 26.22 6.35 -9.14
CA ILE A 24 26.03 4.92 -9.33
C ILE A 24 26.13 4.62 -10.82
N ARG A 25 26.85 3.56 -11.17
CA ARG A 25 26.93 3.02 -12.54
C ARG A 25 26.71 1.52 -12.49
N VAL A 26 25.88 1.01 -13.39
CA VAL A 26 25.80 -0.44 -13.65
C VAL A 26 26.88 -0.80 -14.66
N ASP A 27 27.84 -1.62 -14.24
CA ASP A 27 28.98 -2.03 -15.06
C ASP A 27 28.66 -3.29 -15.88
N GLN A 28 27.92 -4.22 -15.27
CA GLN A 28 27.56 -5.51 -15.87
C GLN A 28 26.22 -5.99 -15.31
N ALA A 29 25.46 -6.74 -16.12
CA ALA A 29 24.38 -7.57 -15.60
C ALA A 29 24.49 -9.01 -16.12
N ILE A 30 24.00 -9.95 -15.32
CA ILE A 30 23.80 -11.35 -15.68
C ILE A 30 22.30 -11.59 -15.59
N THR A 31 21.63 -11.69 -16.75
CA THR A 31 20.18 -11.87 -16.83
C THR A 31 19.83 -13.35 -17.06
N THR A 32 19.96 -13.86 -18.29
CA THR A 32 19.54 -15.21 -18.67
C THR A 32 20.24 -16.33 -17.89
N ASP A 33 21.49 -16.12 -17.48
CA ASP A 33 22.29 -17.13 -16.77
C ASP A 33 22.22 -16.99 -15.25
N GLY A 34 21.43 -16.06 -14.70
CA GLY A 34 21.49 -15.72 -13.28
C GLY A 34 21.20 -16.89 -12.35
N ASN A 35 20.22 -17.75 -12.68
CA ASN A 35 19.95 -18.98 -11.92
C ASN A 35 21.15 -19.92 -11.88
N ALA A 36 21.81 -20.14 -13.02
CA ALA A 36 23.00 -20.97 -13.09
C ALA A 36 24.17 -20.35 -12.34
N THR A 37 24.33 -19.02 -12.40
CA THR A 37 25.35 -18.29 -11.65
C THR A 37 25.18 -18.48 -10.15
N VAL A 38 23.98 -18.24 -9.59
CA VAL A 38 23.70 -18.40 -8.16
C VAL A 38 23.97 -19.84 -7.70
N ALA A 39 23.44 -20.83 -8.43
CA ALA A 39 23.63 -22.25 -8.11
C ALA A 39 25.11 -22.68 -8.14
N ASN A 40 25.91 -22.13 -9.06
CA ASN A 40 27.34 -22.44 -9.16
C ASN A 40 28.18 -21.82 -8.04
N ILE A 41 27.71 -20.72 -7.44
CA ILE A 41 28.43 -20.06 -6.33
C ILE A 41 28.19 -20.81 -5.02
N SER A 42 26.94 -21.19 -4.73
CA SER A 42 26.61 -21.91 -3.51
C SER A 42 25.44 -22.86 -3.70
N ALA A 43 25.68 -24.14 -3.42
CA ALA A 43 24.64 -25.16 -3.37
C ALA A 43 23.63 -24.98 -2.22
N GLN A 44 23.86 -24.02 -1.32
CA GLN A 44 22.93 -23.66 -0.24
C GLN A 44 21.96 -22.55 -0.65
N SER A 45 22.18 -21.88 -1.78
CA SER A 45 21.21 -20.89 -2.27
C SER A 45 19.99 -21.63 -2.82
N ASP A 46 18.81 -21.19 -2.43
CA ASP A 46 17.57 -21.73 -2.97
C ASP A 46 17.49 -21.53 -4.49
N ALA A 47 16.77 -22.42 -5.17
CA ALA A 47 16.39 -22.18 -6.55
C ALA A 47 15.46 -20.96 -6.62
N ALA A 48 15.48 -20.25 -7.75
CA ALA A 48 14.49 -19.19 -7.98
C ALA A 48 13.07 -19.78 -7.90
N PRO A 49 12.11 -19.09 -7.26
CA PRO A 49 10.72 -19.55 -7.21
C PRO A 49 10.13 -19.74 -8.61
N ASP A 50 9.11 -20.58 -8.72
CA ASP A 50 8.42 -20.83 -9.99
C ASP A 50 7.96 -19.52 -10.65
N GLY A 51 8.24 -19.40 -11.96
CA GLY A 51 7.94 -18.19 -12.72
C GLY A 51 8.89 -17.01 -12.51
N LEU A 52 9.90 -17.15 -11.66
CA LEU A 52 10.93 -16.12 -11.43
C LEU A 52 12.34 -16.61 -11.81
N ALA A 53 13.22 -15.66 -12.08
CA ALA A 53 14.64 -15.90 -12.29
C ALA A 53 15.48 -14.88 -11.52
N TYR A 54 16.65 -15.31 -11.05
CA TYR A 54 17.66 -14.42 -10.52
C TYR A 54 18.26 -13.58 -11.65
N VAL A 55 18.40 -12.28 -11.41
CA VAL A 55 19.19 -11.36 -12.22
C VAL A 55 20.20 -10.69 -11.31
N LEU A 56 21.46 -10.62 -11.75
CA LEU A 56 22.55 -10.04 -10.97
C LEU A 56 23.06 -8.79 -11.68
N ALA A 57 23.46 -7.78 -10.92
CA ALA A 57 24.08 -6.58 -11.44
C ALA A 57 25.37 -6.28 -10.67
N GLN A 58 26.46 -6.03 -11.39
CA GLN A 58 27.65 -5.43 -10.82
C GLN A 58 27.54 -3.92 -10.94
N ILE A 59 27.67 -3.24 -9.82
CA ILE A 59 27.51 -1.80 -9.75
C ILE A 59 28.75 -1.16 -9.14
N THR A 60 29.14 -0.01 -9.67
CA THR A 60 30.10 0.89 -9.05
C THR A 60 29.35 2.03 -8.38
N VAL A 61 29.65 2.28 -7.11
CA VAL A 61 29.11 3.38 -6.33
C VAL A 61 30.26 4.26 -5.85
N THR A 62 30.11 5.57 -6.03
CA THR A 62 31.04 6.60 -5.55
C THR A 62 30.30 7.54 -4.61
N ASN A 63 30.87 7.78 -3.43
CA ASN A 63 30.34 8.76 -2.47
C ASN A 63 30.95 10.14 -2.72
N ASN A 64 30.20 11.04 -3.35
CA ASN A 64 30.60 12.44 -3.55
C ASN A 64 30.11 13.38 -2.44
N GLY A 65 29.52 12.82 -1.38
CA GLY A 65 29.00 13.55 -0.23
C GLY A 65 30.06 13.96 0.78
N GLN A 66 29.59 14.46 1.92
CA GLN A 66 30.44 14.87 3.05
C GLN A 66 30.34 13.91 4.24
N HIS A 67 29.46 12.92 4.16
CA HIS A 67 29.20 11.92 5.21
C HIS A 67 29.42 10.52 4.67
N VAL A 68 29.62 9.54 5.57
CA VAL A 68 29.71 8.13 5.20
C VAL A 68 28.39 7.67 4.59
N ALA A 69 28.46 6.94 3.49
CA ALA A 69 27.32 6.30 2.84
C ALA A 69 27.43 4.79 2.96
N ALA A 70 26.47 4.16 3.65
CA ALA A 70 26.35 2.71 3.71
C ALA A 70 25.44 2.23 2.57
N LEU A 71 25.88 1.19 1.86
CA LEU A 71 25.14 0.54 0.79
C LEU A 71 25.25 -0.97 0.91
N SER A 72 24.16 -1.66 0.64
CA SER A 72 24.13 -3.12 0.55
C SER A 72 23.38 -3.59 -0.69
N ALA A 73 23.51 -4.88 -1.00
CA ALA A 73 22.79 -5.50 -2.11
C ALA A 73 21.26 -5.31 -2.02
N THR A 74 20.68 -5.17 -0.82
CA THR A 74 19.22 -5.02 -0.63
C THR A 74 18.68 -3.63 -0.97
N ASP A 75 19.56 -2.64 -1.18
CA ASP A 75 19.18 -1.26 -1.55
C ASP A 75 18.72 -1.15 -3.01
N PHE A 76 18.77 -2.25 -3.77
CA PHE A 76 18.48 -2.30 -5.19
C PHE A 76 17.36 -3.30 -5.49
N PRO A 77 16.08 -2.89 -5.47
CA PRO A 77 15.00 -3.74 -5.93
C PRO A 77 15.00 -3.88 -7.46
N PHE A 78 14.61 -5.05 -7.94
CA PHE A 78 14.50 -5.40 -9.36
C PHE A 78 13.03 -5.60 -9.71
N THR A 79 12.67 -5.28 -10.95
CA THR A 79 11.35 -5.58 -11.50
C THR A 79 11.45 -6.00 -12.96
N GLY A 80 10.54 -6.87 -13.37
CA GLY A 80 10.33 -7.25 -14.75
C GLY A 80 9.12 -6.50 -15.33
N THR A 81 8.17 -7.26 -15.88
CA THR A 81 6.96 -6.72 -16.51
C THR A 81 5.75 -6.68 -15.57
N ASP A 82 5.82 -7.34 -14.42
CA ASP A 82 4.73 -7.44 -13.44
C ASP A 82 4.61 -6.23 -12.50
N GLY A 83 5.60 -5.34 -12.48
CA GLY A 83 5.63 -4.17 -11.61
C GLY A 83 5.85 -4.49 -10.14
N VAL A 84 6.24 -5.73 -9.81
CA VAL A 84 6.61 -6.15 -8.46
C VAL A 84 8.09 -5.86 -8.24
N LEU A 85 8.39 -5.19 -7.13
CA LEU A 85 9.74 -4.81 -6.74
C LEU A 85 10.32 -5.87 -5.79
N ARG A 86 11.34 -6.59 -6.24
CA ARG A 86 11.97 -7.70 -5.51
C ARG A 86 13.43 -7.37 -5.19
N ARG A 87 13.74 -7.28 -3.91
CA ARG A 87 15.10 -7.03 -3.41
C ARG A 87 15.95 -8.28 -3.44
N CYS A 88 17.25 -8.10 -3.26
CA CYS A 88 18.19 -9.21 -3.11
C CYS A 88 17.73 -10.16 -1.99
N PRO A 89 17.44 -11.44 -2.31
CA PRO A 89 17.16 -12.44 -1.28
C PRO A 89 18.45 -12.86 -0.58
N SER A 90 18.32 -13.68 0.48
CA SER A 90 19.46 -14.25 1.20
C SER A 90 20.15 -15.36 0.39
N ILE A 91 20.85 -14.98 -0.67
CA ILE A 91 21.61 -15.88 -1.56
C ILE A 91 23.09 -15.50 -1.56
N ALA A 92 23.94 -16.44 -2.02
CA ALA A 92 25.34 -16.12 -2.26
C ALA A 92 25.50 -15.32 -3.57
N LEU A 93 26.29 -14.24 -3.50
CA LEU A 93 26.58 -13.36 -4.64
C LEU A 93 28.03 -13.54 -5.12
N PRO A 94 28.35 -13.16 -6.37
CA PRO A 94 29.73 -13.13 -6.84
C PRO A 94 30.56 -12.12 -6.02
N ASP A 95 31.84 -12.41 -5.86
CA ASP A 95 32.78 -11.56 -5.13
C ASP A 95 33.28 -10.40 -6.02
N PRO A 96 33.39 -9.15 -5.51
CA PRO A 96 32.92 -8.69 -4.21
C PRO A 96 31.41 -8.47 -4.16
N THR A 97 30.77 -8.93 -3.08
CA THR A 97 29.38 -8.58 -2.75
C THR A 97 29.28 -7.08 -2.41
N LEU A 98 28.19 -6.44 -2.81
CA LEU A 98 27.89 -5.08 -2.37
C LEU A 98 27.42 -5.09 -0.91
N ASP A 99 28.33 -4.76 -0.01
CA ASP A 99 28.07 -4.45 1.40
C ASP A 99 29.21 -3.58 1.92
N VAL A 100 29.02 -2.25 1.89
CA VAL A 100 30.12 -1.30 2.06
C VAL A 100 29.66 -0.03 2.79
N SER A 101 30.57 0.54 3.58
CA SER A 101 30.47 1.90 4.11
C SER A 101 31.54 2.76 3.45
N LEU A 102 31.12 3.67 2.57
CA LEU A 102 32.01 4.54 1.79
C LEU A 102 32.25 5.86 2.51
N ALA A 103 33.51 6.17 2.83
CA ALA A 103 33.89 7.50 3.25
C ALA A 103 33.76 8.52 2.09
N PRO A 104 33.73 9.83 2.38
CA PRO A 104 33.73 10.86 1.33
C PRO A 104 34.85 10.68 0.31
N GLY A 105 34.49 10.62 -0.97
CA GLY A 105 35.39 10.43 -2.11
C GLY A 105 35.71 8.97 -2.44
N GLU A 106 35.28 8.01 -1.63
CA GLU A 106 35.52 6.59 -1.90
C GLU A 106 34.59 6.03 -2.96
N SER A 107 35.08 4.97 -3.63
CA SER A 107 34.31 4.20 -4.60
C SER A 107 34.46 2.70 -4.32
N PHE A 108 33.40 1.96 -4.59
CA PHE A 108 33.41 0.50 -4.49
C PHE A 108 32.59 -0.10 -5.62
N THR A 109 33.06 -1.22 -6.15
CA THR A 109 32.36 -2.00 -7.17
C THR A 109 31.98 -3.32 -6.53
N GLY A 110 30.70 -3.69 -6.59
CA GLY A 110 30.20 -4.93 -6.00
C GLY A 110 28.92 -5.45 -6.65
N TRP A 111 28.58 -6.69 -6.34
CA TRP A 111 27.42 -7.37 -6.89
C TRP A 111 26.18 -7.22 -6.00
N THR A 112 25.05 -7.03 -6.66
CA THR A 112 23.71 -7.21 -6.11
C THR A 112 22.91 -8.16 -7.01
N ALA A 113 21.74 -8.60 -6.53
CA ALA A 113 20.81 -9.40 -7.30
C ALA A 113 19.36 -9.05 -6.95
N GLY A 114 18.44 -9.53 -7.79
CA GLY A 114 17.02 -9.55 -7.51
C GLY A 114 16.34 -10.68 -8.27
N LEU A 115 15.03 -10.80 -8.09
CA LEU A 115 14.18 -11.74 -8.80
C LEU A 115 13.29 -11.00 -9.79
N VAL A 116 13.10 -11.53 -10.99
CA VAL A 116 12.19 -10.97 -12.00
C VAL A 116 11.35 -12.07 -12.64
N ASN A 117 10.16 -11.70 -13.10
CA ASN A 117 9.26 -12.59 -13.84
C ASN A 117 9.63 -12.69 -15.34
N ASP A 118 10.35 -11.69 -15.86
CA ASP A 118 10.81 -11.64 -17.25
C ASP A 118 12.23 -11.05 -17.33
N VAL A 119 13.20 -11.90 -17.70
CA VAL A 119 14.61 -11.51 -17.82
C VAL A 119 14.89 -10.65 -19.06
N ALA A 120 13.99 -10.59 -20.04
CA ALA A 120 14.17 -9.82 -21.27
C ALA A 120 13.96 -8.31 -21.06
N SER A 121 13.15 -7.93 -20.07
CA SER A 121 12.85 -6.54 -19.73
C SER A 121 13.08 -6.30 -18.26
N THR A 122 14.36 -6.17 -17.86
CA THR A 122 14.73 -6.00 -16.46
C THR A 122 15.12 -4.56 -16.16
N VAL A 123 14.50 -4.00 -15.11
CA VAL A 123 14.87 -2.69 -14.54
C VAL A 123 15.26 -2.87 -13.08
N MET A 124 16.36 -2.23 -12.69
CA MET A 124 16.81 -2.12 -11.30
C MET A 124 16.53 -0.70 -10.80
N LEU A 125 15.97 -0.59 -9.59
CA LEU A 125 15.71 0.67 -8.92
C LEU A 125 16.72 0.87 -7.79
N PHE A 126 16.84 2.10 -7.30
CA PHE A 126 17.60 2.42 -6.10
C PHE A 126 16.67 2.90 -5.00
N ASP A 127 16.63 2.17 -3.90
CA ASP A 127 15.88 2.51 -2.70
C ASP A 127 16.66 2.09 -1.44
N PRO A 128 17.52 2.99 -0.92
CA PRO A 128 18.42 2.67 0.17
C PRO A 128 17.69 2.57 1.51
N SER A 129 18.05 1.54 2.28
CA SER A 129 17.58 1.30 3.65
C SER A 129 17.87 2.44 4.62
N VAL A 130 18.99 3.14 4.42
CA VAL A 130 19.30 4.40 5.10
C VAL A 130 18.99 5.54 4.13
N THR A 131 18.09 6.44 4.52
CA THR A 131 17.62 7.52 3.65
C THR A 131 18.77 8.40 3.15
N GLN A 132 19.14 8.24 1.88
CA GLN A 132 20.12 9.08 1.16
C GLN A 132 19.42 10.11 0.24
N GLY A 133 18.10 10.30 0.40
CA GLY A 133 17.25 11.14 -0.44
C GLY A 133 15.84 10.57 -0.53
N SER A 134 15.11 10.92 -1.59
CA SER A 134 13.81 10.31 -1.89
C SER A 134 13.97 8.81 -2.18
N ARG A 135 13.02 8.02 -1.65
CA ARG A 135 12.87 6.61 -2.04
C ARG A 135 12.67 6.48 -3.54
N PHE A 136 13.16 5.40 -4.13
CA PHE A 136 13.05 5.12 -5.58
C PHE A 136 13.53 6.26 -6.47
N SER A 137 14.63 6.92 -6.09
CA SER A 137 15.12 8.12 -6.75
C SER A 137 15.84 7.85 -8.08
N ALA A 138 16.12 6.59 -8.41
CA ALA A 138 16.79 6.22 -9.65
C ALA A 138 16.34 4.87 -10.19
N THR A 139 16.43 4.73 -11.52
CA THR A 139 16.24 3.49 -12.26
C THR A 139 17.43 3.25 -13.20
N PHE A 140 17.72 1.99 -13.47
CA PHE A 140 18.79 1.51 -14.33
C PHE A 140 18.28 0.38 -15.22
N ALA A 141 18.54 0.48 -16.52
CA ALA A 141 18.22 -0.58 -17.46
C ALA A 141 19.25 -1.72 -17.33
N LEU A 142 18.76 -2.95 -17.11
CA LEU A 142 19.62 -4.15 -17.10
C LEU A 142 19.52 -4.98 -18.38
N THR A 143 18.64 -4.59 -19.29
CA THR A 143 18.61 -5.07 -20.68
C THR A 143 18.50 -3.89 -21.64
N ASP A 144 18.92 -4.07 -22.89
CA ASP A 144 18.89 -3.00 -23.88
C ASP A 144 17.45 -2.56 -24.16
N GLY A 145 17.20 -1.25 -24.07
CA GLY A 145 15.86 -0.67 -24.23
C GLY A 145 14.87 -0.94 -23.10
N ALA A 146 15.30 -1.49 -21.95
CA ALA A 146 14.39 -1.72 -20.82
C ALA A 146 13.77 -0.40 -20.32
N THR A 147 12.45 -0.41 -20.18
CA THR A 147 11.66 0.70 -19.61
C THR A 147 10.96 0.23 -18.35
N LEU A 148 10.78 1.13 -17.38
CA LEU A 148 9.94 0.83 -16.23
C LEU A 148 8.51 0.55 -16.71
N PRO A 149 7.87 -0.57 -16.33
CA PRO A 149 6.52 -0.85 -16.78
C PRO A 149 5.55 0.20 -16.20
N THR A 150 4.58 0.59 -17.03
CA THR A 150 3.53 1.53 -16.67
C THR A 150 2.20 0.81 -16.66
N PHE A 151 1.39 1.09 -15.64
CA PHE A 151 0.08 0.50 -15.47
C PHE A 151 -0.97 1.61 -15.54
N GLU A 152 -2.20 1.24 -15.89
CA GLU A 152 -3.32 2.17 -15.75
C GLU A 152 -3.42 2.61 -14.29
N GLN A 153 -3.87 3.84 -14.05
CA GLN A 153 -4.20 4.26 -12.69
C GLN A 153 -5.56 3.70 -12.28
N GLY A 154 -5.76 3.53 -10.97
CA GLY A 154 -7.05 3.12 -10.43
C GLY A 154 -8.11 4.19 -10.57
N ASP A 155 -9.34 3.82 -10.24
CA ASP A 155 -10.43 4.79 -10.05
C ASP A 155 -10.13 5.65 -8.80
N ASP A 156 -11.03 6.56 -8.43
CA ASP A 156 -10.89 7.28 -7.17
C ASP A 156 -11.21 6.37 -5.96
N ALA A 157 -10.90 6.85 -4.75
CA ALA A 157 -11.32 6.17 -3.52
C ALA A 157 -12.84 5.99 -3.50
N ASN A 158 -13.30 4.91 -2.87
CA ASN A 158 -14.73 4.60 -2.73
C ASN A 158 -15.13 4.45 -1.25
N ASP A 159 -16.43 4.60 -0.99
CA ASP A 159 -17.01 4.48 0.35
C ASP A 159 -17.38 3.02 0.71
N LEU A 160 -17.09 2.06 -0.17
CA LEU A 160 -17.48 0.67 0.05
C LEU A 160 -16.69 0.10 1.24
N GLY A 161 -17.41 -0.34 2.28
CA GLY A 161 -16.78 -0.83 3.51
C GLY A 161 -16.14 0.26 4.38
N SER A 162 -16.42 1.55 4.17
CA SER A 162 -15.90 2.61 5.06
C SER A 162 -16.58 2.62 6.45
N ASP A 163 -17.79 2.06 6.56
CA ASP A 163 -18.53 1.87 7.80
C ASP A 163 -18.52 0.39 8.22
N ILE A 164 -18.18 0.14 9.49
CA ILE A 164 -18.19 -1.19 10.08
C ILE A 164 -19.58 -1.84 10.07
N ALA A 165 -20.65 -1.04 10.14
CA ALA A 165 -22.03 -1.54 10.04
C ALA A 165 -22.42 -1.93 8.60
N ALA A 166 -21.60 -1.56 7.61
CA ALA A 166 -21.82 -1.78 6.19
C ALA A 166 -20.56 -2.33 5.49
N PRO A 167 -20.04 -3.49 5.92
CA PRO A 167 -18.82 -4.03 5.34
C PRO A 167 -19.03 -4.47 3.89
N ALA A 168 -17.96 -4.37 3.11
CA ALA A 168 -17.86 -4.97 1.79
C ALA A 168 -17.93 -6.50 1.86
N GLY A 169 -18.37 -7.16 0.80
CA GLY A 169 -18.36 -8.61 0.68
C GLY A 169 -17.05 -9.17 0.11
N LEU A 170 -16.93 -10.49 0.09
CA LEU A 170 -15.91 -11.16 -0.72
C LEU A 170 -16.16 -10.88 -2.21
N GLY A 171 -15.09 -10.56 -2.94
CA GLY A 171 -15.13 -10.16 -4.35
C GLY A 171 -15.45 -8.68 -4.58
N ASP A 172 -15.83 -7.93 -3.53
CA ASP A 172 -15.96 -6.49 -3.62
C ASP A 172 -14.58 -5.80 -3.58
N THR A 173 -14.41 -4.76 -4.40
CA THR A 173 -13.19 -3.95 -4.41
C THR A 173 -13.36 -2.73 -3.52
N VAL A 174 -12.68 -2.72 -2.39
CA VAL A 174 -12.55 -1.53 -1.53
C VAL A 174 -11.36 -0.71 -1.99
N GLN A 175 -11.47 0.62 -1.92
CA GLN A 175 -10.40 1.49 -2.38
C GLN A 175 -10.21 2.73 -1.48
N THR A 176 -8.97 2.92 -1.04
CA THR A 176 -8.49 4.10 -0.30
C THR A 176 -7.66 4.99 -1.22
N ALA A 177 -7.11 6.09 -0.68
CA ALA A 177 -6.21 6.98 -1.41
C ALA A 177 -4.89 6.31 -1.87
N SER A 178 -4.48 5.19 -1.26
CA SER A 178 -3.19 4.55 -1.54
C SER A 178 -3.31 3.13 -2.09
N TRP A 179 -4.39 2.42 -1.79
CA TRP A 179 -4.54 1.01 -2.14
C TRP A 179 -5.95 0.70 -2.63
N SER A 180 -6.03 -0.20 -3.60
CA SER A 180 -7.25 -0.96 -3.91
C SER A 180 -7.03 -2.40 -3.44
N LEU A 181 -8.04 -2.97 -2.79
CA LEU A 181 -8.00 -4.30 -2.20
C LEU A 181 -9.30 -5.06 -2.48
N GLU A 182 -9.16 -6.33 -2.88
CA GLU A 182 -10.25 -7.28 -3.03
C GLU A 182 -9.89 -8.57 -2.28
N VAL A 183 -10.77 -9.04 -1.40
CA VAL A 183 -10.65 -10.36 -0.79
C VAL A 183 -11.49 -11.33 -1.63
N THR A 184 -10.83 -12.23 -2.35
CA THR A 184 -11.48 -13.09 -3.34
C THR A 184 -11.98 -14.40 -2.76
N GLU A 185 -11.22 -14.97 -1.81
CA GLU A 185 -11.48 -16.29 -1.26
C GLU A 185 -11.03 -16.33 0.22
N SER A 186 -11.80 -17.07 1.01
CA SER A 186 -11.44 -17.47 2.37
C SER A 186 -11.35 -18.99 2.42
N ILE A 187 -10.21 -19.51 2.89
CA ILE A 187 -9.94 -20.94 3.01
C ILE A 187 -9.78 -21.33 4.48
N ASP A 188 -10.23 -22.55 4.79
CA ASP A 188 -10.10 -23.13 6.12
C ASP A 188 -8.68 -23.69 6.38
N GLY A 189 -8.46 -24.13 7.62
CA GLY A 189 -7.14 -24.56 8.05
C GLY A 189 -6.62 -25.85 7.39
N GLY A 190 -7.50 -26.71 6.87
CA GLY A 190 -7.07 -27.91 6.15
C GLY A 190 -6.49 -27.55 4.78
N VAL A 191 -7.23 -26.75 4.02
CA VAL A 191 -6.75 -26.24 2.72
C VAL A 191 -5.50 -25.38 2.91
N TYR A 192 -5.51 -24.50 3.92
CA TYR A 192 -4.35 -23.65 4.25
C TYR A 192 -3.10 -24.49 4.51
N TYR A 193 -3.23 -25.58 5.29
CA TYR A 193 -2.12 -26.51 5.58
C TYR A 193 -1.55 -27.14 4.30
N ASP A 194 -2.42 -27.61 3.42
CA ASP A 194 -2.04 -28.33 2.19
C ASP A 194 -1.25 -27.44 1.23
N ILE A 195 -1.62 -26.16 1.13
CA ILE A 195 -0.96 -25.20 0.21
C ILE A 195 0.22 -24.46 0.84
N SER A 196 0.42 -24.58 2.16
CA SER A 196 1.49 -23.89 2.87
C SER A 196 2.83 -24.60 2.75
N ASP A 197 3.91 -23.86 3.03
CA ASP A 197 5.26 -24.43 3.05
C ASP A 197 5.49 -25.39 4.23
N TYR A 198 6.65 -26.07 4.19
CA TYR A 198 7.03 -27.07 5.18
C TYR A 198 7.03 -26.56 6.63
N ARG A 199 7.18 -25.26 6.89
CA ARG A 199 7.20 -24.68 8.25
C ARG A 199 5.81 -24.74 8.88
N VAL A 200 4.76 -24.51 8.09
CA VAL A 200 3.37 -24.74 8.53
C VAL A 200 3.11 -26.23 8.61
N GLN A 201 3.56 -27.00 7.61
CA GLN A 201 3.31 -28.44 7.59
C GLN A 201 3.95 -29.19 8.77
N ALA A 202 5.10 -28.70 9.25
CA ALA A 202 5.83 -29.23 10.39
C ALA A 202 5.12 -29.03 11.73
N LEU A 203 4.09 -28.18 11.80
CA LEU A 203 3.28 -28.06 13.00
C LEU A 203 2.44 -29.36 13.20
N GLY A 204 2.03 -30.07 12.14
CA GLY A 204 1.13 -31.26 12.16
C GLY A 204 -0.16 -31.12 11.32
N ASP A 205 -0.88 -32.19 10.96
CA ASP A 205 -2.14 -32.02 10.22
C ASP A 205 -3.26 -31.50 11.15
N PRO A 206 -3.94 -30.37 10.85
CA PRO A 206 -5.02 -29.84 11.69
C PRO A 206 -6.28 -30.73 11.76
N GLY A 207 -6.56 -31.59 10.78
CA GLY A 207 -7.73 -32.50 10.78
C GLY A 207 -9.09 -31.87 11.15
N THR A 208 -10.08 -32.71 11.47
CA THR A 208 -11.47 -32.29 11.75
C THR A 208 -11.66 -31.50 13.05
N SER A 209 -10.65 -31.38 13.91
CA SER A 209 -10.72 -30.65 15.19
C SER A 209 -9.89 -29.37 15.23
N GLY A 210 -9.20 -29.03 14.14
CA GLY A 210 -8.19 -27.97 14.14
C GLY A 210 -6.99 -28.31 15.03
N TRP A 211 -6.16 -27.31 15.28
CA TRP A 211 -4.93 -27.41 16.07
C TRP A 211 -5.17 -27.50 17.59
N GLY A 212 -6.36 -27.93 18.01
CA GLY A 212 -6.77 -27.97 19.41
C GLY A 212 -6.82 -26.57 20.04
N GLU A 213 -6.10 -26.39 21.16
CA GLU A 213 -6.03 -25.10 21.88
C GLU A 213 -5.32 -23.99 21.09
N LEU A 214 -4.58 -24.32 20.03
CA LEU A 214 -3.90 -23.33 19.19
C LEU A 214 -4.85 -22.56 18.27
N GLY A 215 -6.06 -23.10 17.99
CA GLY A 215 -7.05 -22.49 17.12
C GLY A 215 -7.17 -23.11 15.72
N ALA A 216 -7.69 -22.32 14.79
CA ALA A 216 -7.87 -22.67 13.39
C ALA A 216 -7.12 -21.68 12.50
N ALA A 217 -6.49 -22.18 11.43
CA ALA A 217 -5.89 -21.32 10.42
C ALA A 217 -6.98 -20.74 9.51
N LEU A 218 -6.85 -19.46 9.20
CA LEU A 218 -7.64 -18.75 8.21
C LEU A 218 -6.69 -18.23 7.13
N GLY A 219 -6.95 -18.62 5.88
CA GLY A 219 -6.26 -18.09 4.70
C GLY A 219 -7.18 -17.18 3.91
N LEU A 220 -6.65 -16.04 3.46
CA LEU A 220 -7.36 -15.13 2.57
C LEU A 220 -6.55 -14.92 1.30
N SER A 221 -7.17 -15.12 0.14
CA SER A 221 -6.60 -14.71 -1.14
C SER A 221 -6.96 -13.25 -1.38
N VAL A 222 -5.94 -12.39 -1.40
CA VAL A 222 -6.11 -10.94 -1.55
C VAL A 222 -5.48 -10.45 -2.84
N THR A 223 -6.24 -9.66 -3.59
CA THR A 223 -5.73 -8.90 -4.74
C THR A 223 -5.55 -7.46 -4.30
N ILE A 224 -4.32 -6.95 -4.47
CA ILE A 224 -3.87 -5.64 -4.01
C ILE A 224 -3.37 -4.85 -5.22
N ARG A 225 -3.75 -3.58 -5.30
CA ARG A 225 -3.22 -2.65 -6.30
C ARG A 225 -2.72 -1.38 -5.63
N ASN A 226 -1.52 -0.96 -5.99
CA ASN A 226 -0.98 0.34 -5.56
C ASN A 226 -1.61 1.46 -6.40
N VAL A 227 -2.52 2.24 -5.83
CA VAL A 227 -3.15 3.38 -6.53
C VAL A 227 -2.44 4.71 -6.25
N ALA A 228 -1.45 4.71 -5.35
CA ALA A 228 -0.61 5.88 -5.14
C ALA A 228 0.29 6.16 -6.36
N SER A 229 0.77 7.39 -6.45
CA SER A 229 1.63 7.86 -7.55
C SER A 229 3.09 7.39 -7.46
N GLN A 230 3.46 6.66 -6.41
CA GLN A 230 4.81 6.21 -6.14
C GLN A 230 4.81 4.73 -5.75
N PRO A 231 5.94 4.03 -5.91
CA PRO A 231 6.03 2.66 -5.43
C PRO A 231 5.82 2.58 -3.92
N ARG A 232 5.10 1.54 -3.47
CA ARG A 232 4.73 1.34 -2.06
C ARG A 232 4.80 -0.12 -1.68
N PHE A 233 5.08 -0.36 -0.40
CA PHE A 233 5.05 -1.68 0.20
C PHE A 233 3.72 -1.90 0.91
N PHE A 234 2.99 -2.94 0.52
CA PHE A 234 1.83 -3.43 1.23
C PHE A 234 2.29 -4.39 2.32
N SER A 235 1.96 -4.10 3.58
CA SER A 235 2.29 -4.97 4.71
C SER A 235 1.14 -5.92 5.02
N TRP A 236 1.44 -7.15 5.39
CA TRP A 236 0.41 -8.06 5.93
C TRP A 236 -0.25 -7.51 7.19
N THR A 237 0.44 -6.64 7.95
CA THR A 237 -0.12 -5.98 9.13
C THR A 237 -1.15 -4.92 8.79
N SER A 238 -1.33 -4.59 7.51
CA SER A 238 -2.41 -3.72 7.05
C SER A 238 -3.78 -4.43 7.09
N LEU A 239 -3.79 -5.74 7.35
CA LEU A 239 -4.97 -6.57 7.45
C LEU A 239 -5.10 -7.11 8.88
N GLU A 240 -6.20 -6.76 9.53
CA GLU A 240 -6.48 -7.08 10.92
C GLU A 240 -7.87 -7.69 11.07
N LEU A 241 -7.97 -8.80 11.79
CA LEU A 241 -9.28 -9.31 12.20
C LEU A 241 -9.80 -8.48 13.37
N VAL A 242 -11.06 -8.09 13.28
CA VAL A 242 -11.72 -7.26 14.29
C VAL A 242 -13.00 -7.93 14.79
N ALA A 243 -13.46 -7.50 15.97
CA ALA A 243 -14.80 -7.78 16.47
C ALA A 243 -15.83 -6.85 15.80
N ASP A 244 -17.11 -7.10 16.03
CA ASP A 244 -18.23 -6.34 15.43
C ASP A 244 -18.26 -4.87 15.86
N ASP A 245 -17.59 -4.53 16.97
CA ASP A 245 -17.41 -3.15 17.45
C ASP A 245 -16.14 -2.48 16.91
N GLY A 246 -15.35 -3.20 16.10
CA GLY A 246 -14.14 -2.71 15.45
C GLY A 246 -12.88 -2.85 16.29
N GLU A 247 -12.97 -3.40 17.51
CA GLU A 247 -11.80 -3.68 18.33
C GLU A 247 -10.95 -4.78 17.66
N PRO A 248 -9.62 -4.60 17.53
CA PRO A 248 -8.75 -5.64 17.01
C PRO A 248 -8.75 -6.85 17.93
N TRP A 249 -8.76 -8.04 17.32
CA TRP A 249 -8.49 -9.26 18.08
C TRP A 249 -6.99 -9.30 18.42
N GLU A 250 -6.71 -9.02 19.69
CA GLU A 250 -5.35 -9.10 20.23
C GLU A 250 -4.86 -10.56 20.29
N HIS A 251 -3.53 -10.73 20.28
CA HIS A 251 -2.86 -12.05 20.42
C HIS A 251 -3.16 -13.08 19.32
N LEU A 252 -3.64 -12.66 18.16
CA LEU A 252 -3.65 -13.52 16.99
C LEU A 252 -2.22 -13.74 16.49
N LEU A 253 -1.92 -14.98 16.10
CA LEU A 253 -0.59 -15.36 15.66
C LEU A 253 -0.52 -15.32 14.14
N ALA A 254 0.39 -14.52 13.62
CA ALA A 254 0.72 -14.52 12.20
C ALA A 254 1.21 -15.91 11.79
N MET A 255 0.64 -16.45 10.73
CA MET A 255 1.11 -17.70 10.16
C MET A 255 2.13 -17.44 9.06
N THR A 256 3.02 -18.40 8.83
CA THR A 256 3.78 -18.40 7.58
C THR A 256 2.77 -18.49 6.44
N GLN A 257 2.79 -17.49 5.55
CA GLN A 257 1.82 -17.36 4.46
C GLN A 257 2.15 -18.36 3.33
N PRO A 258 1.14 -18.98 2.69
CA PRO A 258 1.33 -19.68 1.43
C PRO A 258 2.00 -18.78 0.40
N LEU A 259 2.70 -19.38 -0.56
CA LEU A 259 3.33 -18.63 -1.63
C LEU A 259 2.33 -18.39 -2.77
N PRO A 260 2.30 -17.19 -3.38
CA PRO A 260 2.99 -15.98 -2.91
C PRO A 260 2.32 -15.34 -1.68
N PRO A 261 3.09 -14.69 -0.77
CA PRO A 261 2.52 -13.94 0.34
C PRO A 261 1.82 -12.66 -0.14
N ALA A 262 0.88 -12.15 0.66
CA ALA A 262 0.18 -10.88 0.39
C ALA A 262 1.11 -9.66 0.51
N SER A 263 2.15 -9.74 1.35
CA SER A 263 3.12 -8.64 1.49
C SER A 263 3.94 -8.47 0.22
N VAL A 264 3.93 -7.27 -0.34
CA VAL A 264 4.52 -7.00 -1.66
C VAL A 264 4.91 -5.54 -1.81
N GLU A 265 5.99 -5.26 -2.53
CA GLU A 265 6.35 -3.91 -2.96
C GLU A 265 5.97 -3.72 -4.43
N LEU A 266 5.16 -2.71 -4.74
CA LEU A 266 4.54 -2.52 -6.04
C LEU A 266 4.85 -1.15 -6.61
N LEU A 267 5.13 -1.10 -7.92
CA LEU A 267 5.07 0.15 -8.69
C LEU A 267 3.66 0.76 -8.68
N SER A 268 3.58 2.05 -9.01
CA SER A 268 2.31 2.74 -9.17
C SER A 268 1.44 2.06 -10.24
N GLY A 269 0.19 1.76 -9.89
CA GLY A 269 -0.81 1.10 -10.70
C GLY A 269 -0.67 -0.43 -10.81
N ALA A 270 0.44 -1.02 -10.36
CA ALA A 270 0.67 -2.46 -10.43
C ALA A 270 -0.24 -3.24 -9.46
N THR A 271 -0.57 -4.47 -9.83
CA THR A 271 -1.47 -5.37 -9.10
C THR A 271 -0.75 -6.67 -8.71
N TRP A 272 -1.09 -7.20 -7.54
CA TRP A 272 -0.58 -8.45 -7.01
C TRP A 272 -1.69 -9.25 -6.36
N THR A 273 -1.66 -10.57 -6.53
CA THR A 273 -2.50 -11.49 -5.76
C THR A 273 -1.61 -12.37 -4.90
N GLY A 274 -1.92 -12.44 -3.61
CA GLY A 274 -1.17 -13.26 -2.66
C GLY A 274 -2.00 -13.68 -1.46
N TRP A 275 -1.41 -14.51 -0.63
CA TRP A 275 -2.08 -15.09 0.54
C TRP A 275 -1.77 -14.32 1.81
N TYR A 276 -2.82 -13.99 2.55
CA TYR A 276 -2.77 -13.60 3.95
C TYR A 276 -3.14 -14.82 4.81
N GLY A 277 -2.53 -14.93 5.99
CA GLY A 277 -2.69 -16.10 6.84
C GLY A 277 -2.55 -15.78 8.32
N ILE A 278 -3.54 -16.22 9.11
CA ILE A 278 -3.61 -15.94 10.54
C ILE A 278 -4.18 -17.13 11.31
N MET A 279 -3.67 -17.35 12.52
CA MET A 279 -4.20 -18.34 13.44
C MET A 279 -5.29 -17.71 14.30
N VAL A 280 -6.54 -18.13 14.09
CA VAL A 280 -7.72 -17.66 14.79
C VAL A 280 -7.95 -18.53 16.03
N GLN A 281 -7.92 -17.93 17.20
CA GLN A 281 -8.13 -18.64 18.46
C GLN A 281 -9.60 -19.10 18.61
N PRO A 282 -9.89 -20.19 19.35
CA PRO A 282 -11.25 -20.72 19.49
C PRO A 282 -12.26 -19.74 20.12
N TRP A 283 -11.77 -18.73 20.85
CA TRP A 283 -12.58 -17.69 21.47
C TRP A 283 -12.85 -16.50 20.55
N ALA A 284 -12.12 -16.35 19.44
CA ALA A 284 -12.32 -15.27 18.48
C ALA A 284 -13.46 -15.66 17.54
N THR A 285 -14.59 -14.96 17.64
CA THR A 285 -15.78 -15.19 16.80
C THR A 285 -15.83 -14.17 15.65
N THR A 286 -14.73 -14.02 14.93
CA THR A 286 -14.58 -12.98 13.90
C THR A 286 -15.13 -13.41 12.54
N SER A 287 -15.91 -12.53 11.92
CA SER A 287 -16.27 -12.60 10.50
C SER A 287 -15.86 -11.34 9.75
N LEU A 288 -15.02 -10.48 10.35
CA LEU A 288 -14.75 -9.15 9.84
C LEU A 288 -13.25 -8.86 9.75
N LEU A 289 -12.83 -8.47 8.55
CA LEU A 289 -11.49 -8.01 8.24
C LEU A 289 -11.49 -6.49 8.15
N ARG A 290 -10.57 -5.84 8.84
CA ARG A 290 -10.23 -4.43 8.64
C ARG A 290 -8.96 -4.32 7.81
N PHE A 291 -9.04 -3.59 6.72
CA PHE A 291 -7.93 -3.11 5.92
C PHE A 291 -7.60 -1.65 6.30
N ARG A 292 -6.33 -1.38 6.64
CA ARG A 292 -5.79 -0.03 6.89
C ARG A 292 -4.28 -0.01 6.67
N ASP A 293 -3.73 0.99 5.98
CA ASP A 293 -2.29 1.01 5.64
C ASP A 293 -1.40 1.10 6.90
N SER A 294 -1.89 1.81 7.92
CA SER A 294 -1.24 1.91 9.22
C SER A 294 -2.27 2.07 10.36
N HIS A 295 -1.84 1.90 11.62
CA HIS A 295 -2.70 2.14 12.79
C HIS A 295 -3.10 3.61 12.98
N ILE A 296 -2.51 4.53 12.20
CA ILE A 296 -2.77 5.97 12.23
C ILE A 296 -3.59 6.37 10.98
N ASP A 297 -3.91 5.41 10.11
CA ASP A 297 -4.74 5.66 8.94
C ASP A 297 -6.21 5.74 9.38
N ASP A 298 -6.81 6.92 9.17
CA ASP A 298 -8.20 7.22 9.55
C ASP A 298 -9.22 6.78 8.49
N ASP A 299 -8.79 6.07 7.44
CA ASP A 299 -9.61 5.58 6.33
C ASP A 299 -9.69 4.03 6.27
N PRO A 300 -10.17 3.34 7.33
CA PRO A 300 -10.26 1.89 7.32
C PRO A 300 -11.32 1.38 6.32
N ARG A 301 -11.12 0.16 5.83
CA ARG A 301 -12.11 -0.59 5.05
C ARG A 301 -12.46 -1.90 5.75
N TYR A 302 -13.74 -2.20 5.88
CA TYR A 302 -14.25 -3.39 6.53
C TYR A 302 -14.79 -4.36 5.47
N ILE A 303 -14.35 -5.61 5.54
CA ILE A 303 -14.73 -6.68 4.63
C ILE A 303 -15.27 -7.86 5.44
N SER A 304 -16.48 -8.28 5.11
CA SER A 304 -17.14 -9.44 5.69
C SER A 304 -16.62 -10.74 5.05
N LEU A 305 -16.12 -11.65 5.88
CA LEU A 305 -15.49 -12.91 5.49
C LEU A 305 -16.48 -14.08 5.41
N ASP A 306 -17.64 -13.97 6.06
CA ASP A 306 -18.71 -14.97 6.00
C ASP A 306 -19.74 -14.68 4.90
N GLY A 307 -19.49 -13.64 4.10
CA GLY A 307 -20.36 -13.20 3.02
C GLY A 307 -21.59 -12.42 3.48
N THR A 308 -21.70 -12.07 4.77
CA THR A 308 -22.71 -11.13 5.25
C THR A 308 -22.34 -9.72 4.82
N THR A 309 -22.81 -9.31 3.65
CA THR A 309 -22.75 -7.90 3.26
C THR A 309 -23.70 -7.12 4.17
N GLY A 310 -23.20 -6.12 4.88
CA GLY A 310 -24.09 -5.10 5.40
C GLY A 310 -24.70 -4.36 4.22
N SER A 311 -26.01 -4.16 4.22
CA SER A 311 -26.51 -3.06 3.40
C SER A 311 -25.94 -1.81 4.06
N ALA A 312 -25.06 -1.07 3.36
CA ALA A 312 -24.94 0.37 3.60
C ALA A 312 -26.36 0.87 3.83
N PRO A 313 -26.64 1.65 4.90
CA PRO A 313 -27.98 2.13 5.16
C PRO A 313 -28.48 2.64 3.82
N GLU A 314 -29.48 1.93 3.27
CA GLU A 314 -30.05 2.22 1.98
C GLU A 314 -30.36 3.70 2.06
N ALA A 315 -29.63 4.52 1.28
CA ALA A 315 -29.58 5.96 1.48
C ALA A 315 -31.01 6.40 1.68
N THR A 316 -31.38 6.63 2.94
CA THR A 316 -32.75 6.94 3.27
C THR A 316 -32.78 8.39 2.93
N SER A 317 -33.02 8.65 1.65
CA SER A 317 -33.62 9.88 1.17
C SER A 317 -34.99 9.94 1.83
N ALA A 318 -35.00 10.20 3.13
CA ALA A 318 -36.02 11.03 3.74
C ALA A 318 -35.89 12.34 2.97
N GLY A 319 -36.76 12.52 1.99
CA GLY A 319 -36.79 13.70 1.17
C GLY A 319 -36.98 14.93 2.06
N THR A 320 -35.88 15.57 2.40
CA THR A 320 -35.84 17.02 2.53
C THR A 320 -35.38 17.50 1.16
N GLU A 321 -36.23 18.24 0.45
CA GLU A 321 -35.90 18.81 -0.86
C GLU A 321 -34.49 19.41 -0.83
N ALA A 322 -33.66 19.02 -1.80
CA ALA A 322 -32.31 19.53 -1.94
C ALA A 322 -32.34 21.05 -2.10
N LEU A 323 -31.73 21.77 -1.16
CA LEU A 323 -31.44 23.18 -1.33
C LEU A 323 -30.42 23.32 -2.47
N MET A 324 -30.83 23.79 -3.65
CA MET A 324 -29.88 24.07 -4.74
C MET A 324 -29.15 25.38 -4.49
N LEU A 325 -28.18 25.34 -3.57
CA LEU A 325 -27.37 26.48 -3.17
C LEU A 325 -26.04 26.47 -3.94
N GLY A 326 -25.90 27.39 -4.89
CA GLY A 326 -24.64 27.61 -5.61
C GLY A 326 -23.69 28.57 -4.86
N PRO A 327 -22.40 28.60 -5.23
CA PRO A 327 -21.41 29.52 -4.67
C PRO A 327 -21.89 30.99 -4.73
N GLY A 328 -21.66 31.73 -3.64
CA GLY A 328 -22.06 33.13 -3.48
C GLY A 328 -23.49 33.35 -2.95
N LYS A 329 -24.21 32.30 -2.59
CA LYS A 329 -25.48 32.41 -1.86
C LYS A 329 -25.24 32.54 -0.36
N LEU A 330 -26.10 33.34 0.30
CA LEU A 330 -26.12 33.45 1.75
C LEU A 330 -27.14 32.48 2.34
N VAL A 331 -26.75 31.84 3.44
CA VAL A 331 -27.59 30.99 4.26
C VAL A 331 -27.53 31.44 5.71
N GLU A 332 -28.56 31.08 6.47
CA GLU A 332 -28.72 31.41 7.89
C GLU A 332 -28.78 30.13 8.71
N VAL A 333 -28.10 30.12 9.86
CA VAL A 333 -28.08 29.00 10.80
C VAL A 333 -29.39 28.88 11.56
N THR A 334 -29.96 27.66 11.64
CA THR A 334 -31.30 27.41 12.19
C THR A 334 -31.33 26.89 13.63
N GLU A 335 -30.18 26.61 14.24
CA GLU A 335 -30.07 26.02 15.58
C GLU A 335 -29.23 26.90 16.52
N GLU A 336 -29.43 26.79 17.83
CA GLU A 336 -28.75 27.66 18.83
C GLU A 336 -27.23 27.57 18.77
N THR A 337 -26.68 26.41 18.41
CA THR A 337 -25.23 26.18 18.33
C THR A 337 -24.93 25.10 17.32
N VAL A 338 -24.13 25.42 16.31
CA VAL A 338 -23.75 24.51 15.22
C VAL A 338 -22.24 24.59 14.98
N ASN A 339 -21.62 23.44 14.78
CA ASN A 339 -20.19 23.36 14.51
C ASN A 339 -19.92 23.55 13.01
N VAL A 340 -19.04 24.49 12.69
CA VAL A 340 -18.36 24.58 11.40
C VAL A 340 -17.08 23.77 11.50
N ARG A 341 -16.89 22.82 10.59
CA ARG A 341 -15.81 21.83 10.65
C ARG A 341 -14.79 22.03 9.55
N PHE A 342 -13.55 21.62 9.78
CA PHE A 342 -12.46 21.76 8.79
C PHE A 342 -12.73 20.95 7.51
N GLY A 343 -13.42 19.81 7.65
CA GLY A 343 -13.81 18.92 6.55
C GLY A 343 -15.29 18.57 6.58
N ALA A 344 -15.78 18.04 5.46
CA ALA A 344 -17.14 17.52 5.29
C ALA A 344 -17.32 16.19 6.06
N SER A 345 -17.25 16.23 7.38
CA SER A 345 -17.39 15.05 8.24
C SER A 345 -17.78 15.45 9.65
N ALA A 346 -18.60 14.63 10.31
CA ALA A 346 -19.01 14.81 11.70
C ALA A 346 -17.86 14.61 12.70
N SER A 347 -16.76 13.96 12.29
CA SER A 347 -15.56 13.75 13.12
C SER A 347 -14.45 14.76 12.85
N ALA A 348 -14.56 15.58 11.80
CA ALA A 348 -13.57 16.61 11.46
C ALA A 348 -13.43 17.69 12.56
N GLU A 349 -12.23 18.27 12.67
CA GLU A 349 -11.91 19.35 13.62
C GLU A 349 -12.94 20.50 13.54
N ILE A 350 -13.38 21.00 14.70
CA ILE A 350 -14.29 22.14 14.78
C ILE A 350 -13.45 23.41 14.64
N VAL A 351 -13.67 24.15 13.56
CA VAL A 351 -12.92 25.38 13.25
C VAL A 351 -13.66 26.64 13.68
N ALA A 352 -14.98 26.57 13.81
CA ALA A 352 -15.81 27.60 14.41
C ALA A 352 -17.11 27.01 14.98
N GLU A 353 -17.73 27.76 15.88
CA GLU A 353 -19.07 27.50 16.41
C GLU A 353 -19.95 28.69 16.04
N VAL A 354 -21.07 28.44 15.37
CA VAL A 354 -22.01 29.45 14.88
C VAL A 354 -23.36 29.28 15.56
N SER A 355 -24.05 30.38 15.80
CA SER A 355 -25.29 30.44 16.55
C SER A 355 -26.50 30.69 15.66
N LEU A 356 -27.70 30.46 16.19
CA LEU A 356 -28.96 30.72 15.52
C LEU A 356 -28.99 32.15 14.94
N GLY A 357 -29.25 32.25 13.64
CA GLY A 357 -29.30 33.52 12.91
C GLY A 357 -27.97 34.00 12.32
N ASP A 358 -26.87 33.31 12.57
CA ASP A 358 -25.59 33.64 11.93
C ASP A 358 -25.66 33.40 10.41
N GLN A 359 -25.04 34.30 9.65
CA GLN A 359 -25.00 34.22 8.19
C GLN A 359 -23.71 33.59 7.67
N LEU A 360 -23.85 32.69 6.71
CA LEU A 360 -22.75 31.99 6.06
C LEU A 360 -22.84 32.18 4.54
N ALA A 361 -21.69 32.35 3.89
CA ALA A 361 -21.58 32.37 2.43
C ALA A 361 -21.22 30.97 1.91
N ILE A 362 -21.98 30.45 0.96
CA ILE A 362 -21.66 29.18 0.28
C ILE A 362 -20.47 29.42 -0.66
N MET A 363 -19.41 28.63 -0.51
CA MET A 363 -18.15 28.81 -1.25
C MET A 363 -17.98 27.84 -2.42
N GLY A 364 -18.75 26.75 -2.44
CA GLY A 364 -18.54 25.63 -3.35
C GLY A 364 -19.77 24.74 -3.49
N GLN A 365 -19.61 23.67 -4.27
CA GLN A 365 -20.64 22.63 -4.37
C GLN A 365 -20.67 21.79 -3.09
N PRO A 366 -21.84 21.25 -2.70
CA PRO A 366 -21.93 20.38 -1.55
C PRO A 366 -21.22 19.04 -1.75
N VAL A 367 -20.79 18.44 -0.64
CA VAL A 367 -20.20 17.10 -0.57
C VAL A 367 -21.08 16.22 0.32
N GLU A 368 -21.42 15.02 -0.13
CA GLU A 368 -22.14 14.03 0.68
C GLU A 368 -21.10 13.23 1.49
N ALA A 369 -21.23 13.22 2.82
CA ALA A 369 -20.34 12.47 3.71
C ALA A 369 -20.96 12.29 5.11
N ASP A 370 -20.66 11.19 5.80
CA ASP A 370 -21.19 10.85 7.13
C ASP A 370 -22.73 10.90 7.25
N GLY A 371 -23.45 10.65 6.15
CA GLY A 371 -24.91 10.73 6.10
C GLY A 371 -25.48 12.16 6.06
N TYR A 372 -24.62 13.18 5.88
CA TYR A 372 -25.03 14.57 5.73
C TYR A 372 -24.54 15.14 4.40
N ARG A 373 -25.30 16.11 3.88
CA ARG A 373 -24.81 16.99 2.83
C ARG A 373 -24.08 18.17 3.46
N TRP A 374 -22.78 18.24 3.25
CA TRP A 374 -21.92 19.30 3.75
C TRP A 374 -21.75 20.40 2.71
N TYR A 375 -21.98 21.64 3.10
CA TYR A 375 -21.65 22.80 2.28
C TYR A 375 -20.32 23.40 2.72
N PRO A 376 -19.38 23.65 1.80
CA PRO A 376 -18.25 24.52 2.08
C PRO A 376 -18.77 25.95 2.26
N VAL A 377 -18.48 26.54 3.42
CA VAL A 377 -18.99 27.83 3.86
C VAL A 377 -17.89 28.74 4.39
N GLU A 378 -18.15 30.04 4.32
CA GLU A 378 -17.39 31.08 5.02
C GLU A 378 -18.33 31.83 5.97
N VAL A 379 -17.95 31.94 7.24
CA VAL A 379 -18.70 32.69 8.26
C VAL A 379 -18.59 34.18 7.93
N VAL A 380 -19.71 34.86 7.68
CA VAL A 380 -19.69 36.27 7.22
C VAL A 380 -19.13 37.22 8.29
N ALA A 381 -19.29 36.88 9.57
CA ALA A 381 -18.87 37.73 10.68
C ALA A 381 -17.35 37.87 10.82
N ASP A 382 -16.60 36.80 10.56
CA ASP A 382 -15.14 36.75 10.84
C ASP A 382 -14.29 36.15 9.70
N GLY A 383 -14.91 35.64 8.63
CA GLY A 383 -14.25 35.06 7.48
C GLY A 383 -13.73 33.64 7.70
N THR A 384 -14.15 32.95 8.77
CA THR A 384 -13.72 31.57 9.01
C THR A 384 -14.33 30.62 7.99
N ALA A 385 -13.49 29.85 7.30
CA ALA A 385 -13.93 28.88 6.30
C ALA A 385 -13.98 27.46 6.87
N GLY A 386 -14.98 26.68 6.46
CA GLY A 386 -15.12 25.27 6.82
C GLY A 386 -16.34 24.64 6.15
N PHE A 387 -16.90 23.62 6.78
CA PHE A 387 -18.03 22.84 6.29
C PHE A 387 -19.13 22.80 7.34
N ILE A 388 -20.38 22.91 6.88
CA ILE A 388 -21.58 22.80 7.72
C ILE A 388 -22.60 21.89 7.05
N ALA A 389 -23.32 21.09 7.83
CA ALA A 389 -24.36 20.20 7.31
C ALA A 389 -25.61 20.99 6.90
N GLN A 390 -26.24 20.60 5.78
CA GLN A 390 -27.42 21.25 5.19
C GLN A 390 -28.57 21.39 6.19
N ASP A 391 -28.73 20.43 7.08
CA ASP A 391 -29.85 20.36 8.03
C ASP A 391 -29.89 21.53 9.02
N PHE A 392 -28.78 22.25 9.15
CA PHE A 392 -28.64 23.38 10.08
C PHE A 392 -28.67 24.75 9.39
N ILE A 393 -28.95 24.79 8.09
CA ILE A 393 -28.93 26.03 7.31
C ILE A 393 -30.14 26.17 6.40
N ILE A 394 -30.60 27.41 6.22
CA ILE A 394 -31.64 27.77 5.26
C ILE A 394 -31.19 28.94 4.38
N PRO A 395 -31.67 29.07 3.13
CA PRO A 395 -31.37 30.24 2.31
C PRO A 395 -31.91 31.51 2.97
N VAL A 396 -31.09 32.56 3.01
CA VAL A 396 -31.59 33.89 3.35
C VAL A 396 -32.55 34.32 2.24
N SER A 397 -33.80 34.63 2.61
CA SER A 397 -34.79 35.14 1.67
C SER A 397 -34.43 36.58 1.28
N ASP A 398 -34.47 36.90 -0.01
CA ASP A 398 -34.34 38.28 -0.51
C ASP A 398 -35.47 39.19 -0.03
#